data_AF-A0A6G3DA21-F1
#
_entry.id   AF-A0A6G3DA21-F1
#
_cell.length_a   1.000
_cell.length_b   1.000
_cell.length_c   1.000
_cell.angle_alpha   90.00
_cell.angle_beta   90.00
_cell.angle_gamma   90.00
#
_symmetry.space_group_name_H-M   'P 1'
#
loop_
_entity.id
_entity.type
_entity.pdbx_description
1 polymer ?
#
loop_
_entity_poly.entity_id
_entity_poly.type
_entity_poly.pdbx_seq_one_letter_code
_entity_poly.pdbx_strand_id
1 'polypeptide(L)'
;MQQRERLRDENKRLHQPSCRMNDAEYQLLARAAATCHMSIAGFLARAALNAAHDLGRTAEDIAGEREMLHELFALRRHLGQLGNNLNQVAKALNSGADAPQAEAVLAAVQRAARRVDAFTQHHLDNRRAR
;
A
#
# COMPACT_ATOMS: atom_id res chain seq x y z
N MET A 1 -20.65 26.51 47.09
CA MET A 1 -19.88 25.87 46.00
C MET A 1 -19.36 24.53 46.51
N GLN A 2 -20.15 23.46 46.40
CA GLN A 2 -19.64 22.14 46.77
C GLN A 2 -18.84 21.58 45.60
N GLN A 3 -17.54 21.41 45.81
CA GLN A 3 -16.65 20.78 44.85
C GLN A 3 -17.02 19.30 44.79
N ARG A 4 -17.64 18.87 43.69
CA ARG A 4 -17.88 17.46 43.41
C ARG A 4 -16.53 16.74 43.46
N GLU A 5 -16.40 15.84 44.43
CA GLU A 5 -15.25 14.95 44.56
C GLU A 5 -15.14 14.12 43.28
N ARG A 6 -14.04 14.31 42.54
CA ARG A 6 -13.82 13.60 41.27
C ARG A 6 -13.40 12.18 41.63
N LEU A 7 -14.36 11.26 41.61
CA LEU A 7 -14.07 9.83 41.56
C LEU A 7 -12.99 9.60 40.50
N ARG A 8 -11.84 9.08 40.93
CA ARG A 8 -10.75 8.68 40.02
C ARG A 8 -11.30 7.52 39.19
N ASP A 9 -11.76 7.85 37.99
CA ASP A 9 -12.13 6.84 37.01
C ASP A 9 -10.84 6.13 36.58
N GLU A 10 -10.66 4.89 37.06
CA GLU A 10 -9.51 4.04 36.71
C GLU A 10 -9.41 3.81 35.20
N ASN A 11 -10.51 4.02 34.46
CA ASN A 11 -10.57 3.89 33.01
C ASN A 11 -10.38 5.23 32.27
N LYS A 12 -9.94 6.28 32.98
CA LYS A 12 -9.67 7.57 32.34
C LYS A 12 -8.61 7.40 31.24
N ARG A 13 -8.95 7.85 30.02
CA ARG A 13 -8.02 7.84 28.88
C ARG A 13 -6.96 8.92 29.09
N LEU A 14 -5.80 8.52 29.63
CA LEU A 14 -4.68 9.42 29.94
C LEU A 14 -3.73 9.64 28.75
N HIS A 15 -3.69 8.70 27.80
CA HIS A 15 -2.78 8.76 26.67
C HIS A 15 -3.49 9.33 25.43
N GLN A 16 -2.84 10.29 24.78
CA GLN A 16 -3.27 10.87 23.51
C GLN A 16 -2.20 10.64 22.45
N PRO A 17 -2.30 9.55 21.66
CA PRO A 17 -1.46 9.37 20.48
C PRO A 17 -1.72 10.49 19.46
N SER A 18 -0.66 10.96 18.80
CA SER A 18 -0.77 11.89 17.67
C SER A 18 -0.55 11.15 16.35
N CYS A 19 -1.38 11.45 15.36
CA CYS A 19 -1.26 10.92 14.00
C CYS A 19 -1.24 12.10 13.02
N ARG A 20 -0.30 12.07 12.07
CA ARG A 20 -0.25 13.05 10.98
C ARG A 20 -0.93 12.47 9.75
N MET A 21 -1.73 13.31 9.09
CA MET A 21 -2.51 12.94 7.93
C MET A 21 -2.36 14.04 6.88
N ASN A 22 -2.36 13.65 5.61
CA ASN A 22 -2.59 14.59 4.51
C ASN A 22 -4.09 14.90 4.37
N ASP A 23 -4.43 15.84 3.48
CA ASP A 23 -5.81 16.30 3.30
C ASP A 23 -6.77 15.17 2.89
N ALA A 24 -6.33 14.25 2.02
CA ALA A 24 -7.17 13.16 1.53
C ALA A 24 -7.48 12.14 2.64
N GLU A 25 -6.47 11.77 3.43
CA GLU A 25 -6.59 10.89 4.60
C GLU A 25 -7.54 11.51 5.64
N TYR A 26 -7.39 12.81 5.92
CA TYR A 26 -8.24 13.50 6.87
C TYR A 26 -9.71 13.57 6.40
N GLN A 27 -9.94 13.86 5.11
CA GLN A 27 -11.29 13.88 4.54
C GLN A 27 -11.95 12.50 4.49
N LEU A 28 -11.18 11.43 4.29
CA LEU A 28 -11.69 10.06 4.41
C LEU A 28 -12.17 9.78 5.83
N LEU A 29 -11.35 10.11 6.84
CA LEU A 29 -11.71 9.92 8.25
C LEU A 29 -12.88 10.79 8.69
N ALA A 30 -12.95 12.04 8.24
CA ALA A 30 -14.06 12.93 8.54
C ALA A 30 -15.40 12.36 8.03
N ARG A 31 -15.42 11.83 6.81
CA ARG A 31 -16.60 11.16 6.25
C ARG A 31 -16.98 9.90 7.02
N ALA A 32 -16.01 9.04 7.32
CA ALA A 32 -16.27 7.81 8.07
C ALA A 32 -16.81 8.10 9.49
N ALA A 33 -16.21 9.07 10.19
CA ALA A 33 -16.67 9.51 11.50
C ALA A 33 -18.10 10.08 11.44
N ALA A 34 -18.41 10.90 10.44
CA ALA A 34 -19.75 11.44 10.22
C ALA A 34 -20.78 10.32 9.98
N THR A 35 -20.46 9.33 9.14
CA THR A 35 -21.32 8.15 8.89
C THR A 35 -21.57 7.36 10.17
N CYS A 36 -20.58 7.26 11.06
CA CYS A 36 -20.73 6.59 12.34
C CYS A 36 -21.30 7.46 13.46
N HIS A 37 -21.68 8.72 13.18
CA HIS A 37 -22.11 9.70 14.18
C HIS A 37 -21.13 9.90 15.34
N MET A 38 -19.82 9.90 15.02
CA MET A 38 -18.73 10.06 15.98
C MET A 38 -17.91 11.32 15.67
N SER A 39 -17.22 11.84 16.69
CA SER A 39 -16.12 12.78 16.43
C SER A 39 -14.99 12.04 15.71
N ILE A 40 -14.17 12.77 14.93
CA ILE A 40 -13.03 12.19 14.20
C ILE A 40 -12.09 11.46 15.16
N ALA A 41 -11.74 12.08 16.29
CA ALA A 41 -10.89 11.47 17.30
C ALA A 41 -11.53 10.23 17.95
N GLY A 42 -12.84 10.27 18.19
CA GLY A 42 -13.58 9.13 18.73
C GLY A 42 -13.63 7.94 17.77
N PHE A 43 -13.90 8.23 16.49
CA PHE A 43 -13.87 7.23 15.42
C PHE A 43 -12.49 6.61 15.28
N LEU A 44 -11.44 7.45 15.17
CA LEU A 44 -10.05 7.00 15.06
C LEU A 44 -9.68 6.06 16.20
N ALA A 45 -9.99 6.45 17.45
CA ALA A 45 -9.67 5.65 18.62
C ALA A 45 -10.47 4.33 18.65
N ARG A 46 -11.74 4.33 18.21
CA ARG A 46 -12.55 3.12 18.11
C ARG A 46 -12.03 2.17 17.03
N ALA A 47 -11.71 2.69 15.85
CA ALA A 47 -11.17 1.91 14.74
C ALA A 47 -9.82 1.28 15.12
N ALA A 48 -8.92 2.06 15.72
CA ALA A 48 -7.63 1.57 16.18
C ALA A 48 -7.75 0.48 17.25
N LEU A 49 -8.66 0.63 18.22
CA LEU A 49 -8.91 -0.40 19.24
C LEU A 49 -9.55 -1.65 18.64
N ASN A 50 -10.48 -1.52 17.71
CA ASN A 50 -11.07 -2.67 17.03
C ASN A 50 -10.00 -3.46 16.24
N ALA A 51 -9.11 -2.76 15.52
CA ALA A 51 -7.98 -3.38 14.83
C ALA A 51 -7.01 -4.07 15.80
N ALA A 52 -6.74 -3.45 16.96
CA ALA A 52 -5.90 -4.05 18.00
C ALA A 52 -6.54 -5.28 18.64
N HIS A 53 -7.88 -5.33 18.76
CA HIS A 53 -8.59 -6.52 19.24
C HIS A 53 -8.53 -7.68 18.24
N ASP A 54 -8.59 -7.41 16.93
CA ASP A 54 -8.42 -8.39 15.87
C ASP A 54 -7.00 -8.28 15.25
N LEU A 55 -6.00 -8.49 16.11
CA LEU A 55 -4.60 -8.26 15.73
C LEU A 55 -4.12 -9.21 14.64
N GLY A 56 -4.58 -10.47 14.63
CA GLY A 56 -4.20 -11.47 13.63
C GLY A 56 -4.57 -11.02 12.23
N ARG A 57 -5.86 -10.70 12.02
CA ARG A 57 -6.36 -10.20 10.74
C ARG A 57 -5.69 -8.88 10.34
N THR A 58 -5.54 -7.96 11.29
CA THR A 58 -4.89 -6.66 11.04
C THR A 58 -3.44 -6.84 10.59
N ALA A 59 -2.69 -7.75 11.22
CA ALA A 59 -1.31 -8.04 10.85
C ALA A 59 -1.22 -8.65 9.44
N GLU A 60 -2.11 -9.58 9.09
CA GLU A 60 -2.20 -10.17 7.75
C GLU A 60 -2.53 -9.12 6.68
N ASP A 61 -3.48 -8.22 6.95
CA ASP A 61 -3.83 -7.14 6.03
C ASP A 61 -2.65 -6.19 5.78
N ILE A 62 -1.95 -5.78 6.84
CA ILE A 62 -0.76 -4.92 6.74
C ILE A 62 0.38 -5.63 6.01
N ALA A 63 0.60 -6.92 6.28
CA ALA A 63 1.64 -7.72 5.64
C ALA A 63 1.36 -7.86 4.14
N GLY A 64 0.13 -8.22 3.76
CA GLY A 64 -0.27 -8.38 2.37
C GLY A 64 -0.17 -7.09 1.55
N GLU A 65 -0.52 -5.93 2.13
CA GLU A 65 -0.32 -4.64 1.45
C GLU A 65 1.17 -4.34 1.20
N ARG A 66 2.03 -4.59 2.20
CA ARG A 66 3.47 -4.38 2.07
C ARG A 66 4.11 -5.29 1.05
N GLU A 67 3.74 -6.57 1.04
CA GLU A 67 4.21 -7.54 0.05
C GLU A 67 3.82 -7.11 -1.36
N MET A 68 2.55 -6.73 -1.56
CA MET A 68 2.05 -6.22 -2.85
C MET A 68 2.83 -4.99 -3.33
N LEU A 69 3.07 -4.01 -2.45
CA LEU A 69 3.87 -2.82 -2.79
C LEU A 69 5.32 -3.17 -3.13
N HIS A 70 5.93 -4.08 -2.39
CA HIS A 70 7.28 -4.56 -2.67
C HIS A 70 7.37 -5.21 -4.05
N GLU A 71 6.41 -6.06 -4.40
CA GLU A 71 6.34 -6.71 -5.71
C GLU A 71 6.17 -5.69 -6.84
N LEU A 72 5.30 -4.69 -6.67
CA LEU A 72 5.13 -3.60 -7.64
C LEU A 72 6.41 -2.79 -7.83
N PHE A 73 7.12 -2.45 -6.76
CA PHE A 73 8.39 -1.72 -6.88
C PHE A 73 9.48 -2.56 -7.54
N ALA A 74 9.54 -3.85 -7.23
CA ALA A 74 10.47 -4.78 -7.88
C ALA A 74 10.17 -4.89 -9.38
N LEU A 75 8.89 -4.98 -9.75
CA LEU A 75 8.46 -5.04 -11.13
C LEU A 75 8.79 -3.74 -11.88
N ARG A 76 8.46 -2.57 -11.31
CA ARG A 76 8.80 -1.26 -11.87
C ARG A 76 10.31 -1.14 -12.15
N ARG A 77 11.14 -1.55 -11.19
CA ARG A 77 12.60 -1.49 -11.34
C ARG A 77 13.09 -2.38 -12.48
N HIS A 78 12.52 -3.58 -12.59
CA HIS A 78 12.84 -4.52 -13.65
C HIS A 78 12.43 -3.99 -15.04
N LEU A 79 11.23 -3.40 -15.16
CA LEU A 79 10.77 -2.76 -16.39
C LEU A 79 11.66 -1.57 -16.80
N GLY A 80 12.14 -0.77 -15.84
CA GLY A 80 13.09 0.32 -16.12
C GLY A 80 14.41 -0.17 -16.72
N GLN A 81 14.96 -1.29 -16.21
CA GLN A 81 16.17 -1.90 -16.77
C GLN A 81 15.93 -2.41 -18.20
N LEU A 82 14.77 -3.02 -18.46
CA LEU A 82 14.40 -3.50 -19.79
C LEU A 82 14.22 -2.35 -20.79
N GLY A 83 13.59 -1.25 -20.37
CA GLY A 83 13.47 -0.05 -21.20
C GLY A 83 14.84 0.51 -21.60
N ASN A 84 15.80 0.55 -20.68
CA ASN A 84 17.16 0.97 -20.97
C ASN A 84 17.84 0.05 -21.98
N ASN A 85 17.71 -1.27 -21.81
CA ASN A 85 18.31 -2.25 -22.72
C ASN A 85 17.69 -2.18 -24.12
N LEU A 86 16.36 -2.01 -24.21
CA LEU A 86 15.66 -1.83 -25.48
C LEU A 86 16.11 -0.54 -26.17
N ASN A 87 16.28 0.55 -25.41
CA ASN A 87 16.80 1.80 -25.94
C ASN A 87 18.23 1.66 -26.48
N GLN A 88 19.08 0.86 -25.84
CA GLN A 88 20.42 0.55 -26.34
C GLN A 88 20.38 -0.24 -27.66
N VAL A 89 19.52 -1.24 -27.77
CA VAL A 89 19.30 -2.01 -29.02
C VAL A 89 18.83 -1.08 -30.13
N ALA A 90 17.80 -0.27 -29.87
CA ALA A 90 17.26 0.68 -30.83
C ALA A 90 18.34 1.67 -31.32
N LYS A 91 19.16 2.20 -30.40
CA LYS A 91 20.25 3.12 -30.74
C LYS A 91 21.30 2.46 -31.65
N ALA A 92 21.71 1.22 -31.36
CA ALA A 92 22.69 0.49 -32.17
C ALA A 92 22.15 0.26 -33.60
N LEU A 93 20.94 -0.27 -33.71
CA LEU A 93 20.30 -0.52 -35.00
C LEU A 93 20.07 0.76 -35.81
N ASN A 94 19.63 1.85 -35.17
CA ASN A 94 19.44 3.14 -35.83
C ASN A 94 20.74 3.76 -36.35
N SER A 95 21.89 3.41 -35.76
CA SER A 95 23.22 3.80 -36.26
C SER A 95 23.78 2.88 -37.35
N GLY A 96 23.04 1.85 -37.77
CA GLY A 96 23.52 0.83 -38.70
C GLY A 96 24.53 -0.14 -38.08
N ALA A 97 24.68 -0.12 -36.74
CA ALA A 97 25.51 -1.07 -36.01
C ALA A 97 24.70 -2.32 -35.65
N ASP A 98 25.39 -3.44 -35.47
CA ASP A 98 24.75 -4.68 -35.06
C ASP A 98 24.33 -4.63 -33.58
N ALA A 99 23.28 -5.38 -33.23
CA ALA A 99 22.72 -5.44 -31.87
C ALA A 99 22.61 -6.89 -31.39
N PRO A 100 23.74 -7.58 -31.11
CA PRO A 100 23.75 -9.00 -30.75
C PRO A 100 22.93 -9.32 -29.49
N GLN A 101 22.71 -8.34 -28.61
CA GLN A 101 21.87 -8.49 -27.42
C GLN A 101 20.36 -8.42 -27.70
N ALA A 102 19.92 -8.10 -28.92
CA ALA A 102 18.51 -7.85 -29.24
C ALA A 102 17.58 -9.02 -28.87
N GLU A 103 17.99 -10.25 -29.21
CA GLU A 103 17.21 -11.45 -28.91
C GLU A 103 17.09 -11.70 -27.40
N ALA A 104 18.19 -11.52 -26.67
CA ALA A 104 18.21 -11.65 -25.22
C ALA A 104 17.33 -10.59 -24.53
N VAL A 105 17.35 -9.35 -25.03
CA VAL A 105 16.50 -8.25 -24.55
C VAL A 105 15.03 -8.57 -24.83
N LEU A 106 14.69 -9.05 -26.02
CA LEU A 106 13.32 -9.45 -26.37
C LEU A 106 12.81 -10.57 -25.47
N ALA A 107 13.61 -11.60 -25.24
CA ALA A 107 13.27 -12.70 -24.34
C ALA A 107 13.07 -12.21 -22.89
N ALA A 108 13.87 -11.24 -22.45
CA ALA A 108 13.74 -10.63 -21.13
C ALA A 108 12.45 -9.79 -21.00
N VAL A 109 12.08 -9.03 -22.04
CA VAL A 109 10.81 -8.31 -22.12
C VAL A 109 9.63 -9.27 -22.04
N GLN A 110 9.64 -10.38 -22.80
CA GLN A 110 8.59 -11.39 -22.76
C GLN A 110 8.45 -12.06 -21.38
N ARG A 111 9.58 -12.30 -20.68
CA ARG A 111 9.55 -12.82 -19.30
C ARG A 111 8.94 -11.80 -18.33
N ALA A 112 9.31 -10.53 -18.47
CA ALA A 112 8.75 -9.48 -17.63
C ALA A 112 7.24 -9.31 -17.85
N ALA A 113 6.78 -9.29 -19.10
CA ALA A 113 5.36 -9.24 -19.44
C ALA A 113 4.57 -10.37 -18.74
N ARG A 114 5.04 -11.62 -18.86
CA ARG A 114 4.44 -12.76 -18.16
C ARG A 114 4.41 -12.59 -16.64
N ARG A 115 5.44 -11.96 -16.06
CA ARG A 115 5.50 -11.70 -14.62
C ARG A 115 4.51 -10.62 -14.19
N VAL A 116 4.27 -9.61 -15.03
CA VAL A 116 3.18 -8.63 -14.82
C VAL A 116 1.84 -9.34 -14.84
N ASP A 117 1.58 -10.14 -15.87
CA ASP A 117 0.30 -10.84 -16.03
C ASP A 117 0.00 -11.75 -14.84
N ALA A 118 0.99 -12.53 -14.40
CA ALA A 118 0.86 -13.41 -13.23
C ALA A 118 0.57 -12.62 -11.93
N PHE A 119 1.27 -11.50 -11.73
CA PHE A 119 1.02 -10.63 -10.58
C PHE A 119 -0.39 -10.03 -10.61
N THR A 120 -0.81 -9.50 -11.77
CA THR A 120 -2.14 -8.92 -11.94
C THR A 120 -3.23 -9.97 -11.69
N GLN A 121 -3.06 -11.18 -12.20
CA GLN A 121 -4.00 -12.27 -11.98
C GLN A 121 -4.08 -12.66 -10.49
N HIS A 122 -2.93 -12.87 -9.84
CA HIS A 122 -2.87 -13.17 -8.41
C HIS A 122 -3.58 -12.11 -7.56
N HIS A 123 -3.35 -10.83 -7.87
CA HIS A 123 -3.98 -9.72 -7.14
C HIS A 123 -5.51 -9.67 -7.36
N LEU A 124 -5.99 -9.94 -8.58
CA LEU A 124 -7.43 -10.00 -8.88
C LEU A 124 -8.11 -11.14 -8.12
N ASP A 125 -7.47 -12.31 -8.03
CA ASP A 125 -8.02 -13.47 -7.33
C ASP A 125 -8.06 -13.25 -5.82
N ASN A 126 -7.01 -12.65 -5.24
CA ASN A 126 -6.99 -12.26 -3.82
C ASN A 126 -8.07 -11.21 -3.48
N ARG A 127 -8.43 -10.33 -4.42
CA ARG A 127 -9.51 -9.34 -4.22
C ARG A 127 -10.92 -9.92 -4.35
N ARG A 128 -11.09 -11.07 -5.00
CA ARG A 128 -12.38 -11.78 -5.08
C ARG A 128 -12.64 -12.68 -3.88
N ALA A 129 -11.59 -13.11 -3.18
CA ALA A 129 -11.67 -13.96 -2.00
C ALA A 129 -11.90 -13.18 -0.68
N ARG A 130 -11.81 -11.85 -0.70
CA ARG A 130 -12.12 -10.93 0.41
C ARG A 130 -13.49 -10.31 0.25
#